data_AF-A0A8C7TL99-F1
#
_entry.id   AF-A0A8C7TL99-F1
#
_cell.length_a   1.000
_cell.length_b   1.000
_cell.length_c   1.000
_cell.angle_alpha   90.00
_cell.angle_beta   90.00
_cell.angle_gamma   90.00
#
_symmetry.space_group_name_H-M   'P 1'
#
loop_
_entity.id
_entity.type
_entity.pdbx_description
1 polymer ?
#
loop_
_entity_poly.entity_id
_entity_poly.type
_entity_poly.pdbx_seq_one_letter_code
_entity_poly.pdbx_strand_id
1 'polypeptide(L)'
;MPQTSPLTGMLVSSGYNQNQNQTKEEGLYYHDNTLVSGSLEALIHHLVPSMDYYPDRTYIFTFLLSSRLFIHPYELMSKVCHLCMEQQRLSDPQADKMRIRKLAPKILQLLQEWTETFSYDFRDERMMRSLKELTQRLSSGDELYRKVVHQMIQVLIRKLTTLSQYEEALVKINATATDRLTVLKAKPQAIQRDMLSICNDPFTMAQQLTHIELERLSNIEPEEFIQAFEKKDLLDNDKSCFSDQKKASSLEAYVQWFNRLSFLVATEICMPVKKKQRARVMEFFIDVARECFNIGNFNSLMAIISGMNMSPVSRLKKTWSKVKTDKFDILEHQMDPSGNFYNYRTALRGATQRSRTANSTREKIVIPFFSLLIKDIYFLNEGCSNRMQNGHVNFEKFWEMAKRVSEFMVWKKVECPFEKDRKILQYLLTVPVFSEDTLYLASYESEGPENHMEKDRWKSLRSTLLSRV
;
A
#
# COMPACT_ATOMS: atom_id res chain seq x y z
N MET A 1 25.20 -2.61 13.95
CA MET A 1 24.99 -2.88 12.51
C MET A 1 26.30 -3.37 11.93
N PRO A 2 26.42 -4.62 11.46
CA PRO A 2 27.50 -4.99 10.56
C PRO A 2 27.07 -4.64 9.13
N GLN A 3 27.89 -3.85 8.43
CA GLN A 3 27.75 -3.57 7.01
C GLN A 3 28.03 -4.85 6.21
N THR A 4 27.06 -5.32 5.44
CA THR A 4 27.25 -6.39 4.45
C THR A 4 27.47 -5.76 3.08
N SER A 5 28.65 -6.00 2.51
CA SER A 5 29.01 -5.59 1.14
C SER A 5 28.09 -6.21 0.09
N PRO A 6 27.78 -5.50 -1.02
CA PRO A 6 27.06 -6.09 -2.14
C PRO A 6 28.00 -7.01 -2.94
N LEU A 7 27.60 -8.27 -3.13
CA LEU A 7 28.23 -9.17 -4.09
C LEU A 7 27.97 -8.65 -5.51
N THR A 8 29.01 -8.11 -6.15
CA THR A 8 29.06 -7.83 -7.58
C THR A 8 29.21 -9.16 -8.33
N GLY A 9 28.11 -9.70 -8.83
CA GLY A 9 28.14 -10.80 -9.80
C GLY A 9 28.67 -10.29 -11.13
N MET A 10 29.90 -10.68 -11.48
CA MET A 10 30.49 -10.44 -12.80
C MET A 10 29.68 -11.13 -13.90
N LEU A 11 28.94 -10.37 -14.70
CA LEU A 11 28.51 -10.80 -16.03
C LEU A 11 29.58 -10.35 -17.03
N VAL A 12 30.44 -11.30 -17.36
CA VAL A 12 31.43 -11.19 -18.44
C VAL A 12 30.69 -11.18 -19.78
N SER A 13 30.94 -10.14 -20.56
CA SER A 13 30.57 -10.03 -21.98
C SER A 13 31.16 -11.20 -22.76
N SER A 14 30.31 -12.00 -23.39
CA SER A 14 30.70 -12.85 -24.51
C SER A 14 29.69 -12.65 -25.64
N GLY A 15 30.18 -12.04 -26.71
CA GLY A 15 29.41 -11.83 -27.92
C GLY A 15 29.05 -13.16 -28.57
N TYR A 16 27.75 -13.35 -28.80
CA TYR A 16 27.25 -14.23 -29.84
C TYR A 16 26.15 -13.49 -30.59
N ASN A 17 26.40 -13.24 -31.87
CA ASN A 17 25.42 -12.81 -32.85
C ASN A 17 24.21 -13.75 -32.82
N GLN A 18 23.05 -13.25 -32.41
CA GLN A 18 21.77 -13.80 -32.84
C GLN A 18 20.96 -12.68 -33.48
N ASN A 19 20.71 -12.84 -34.77
CA ASN A 19 19.69 -12.11 -35.51
C ASN A 19 18.33 -12.34 -34.81
N GLN A 20 17.93 -11.40 -33.97
CA GLN A 20 16.59 -11.35 -33.40
C GLN A 20 15.80 -10.30 -34.16
N ASN A 21 14.62 -10.70 -34.64
CA ASN A 21 13.71 -9.86 -35.41
C ASN A 21 13.24 -8.66 -34.56
N GLN A 22 13.95 -7.53 -34.70
CA GLN A 22 13.57 -6.25 -34.13
C GLN A 22 12.61 -5.55 -35.11
N THR A 23 11.31 -5.57 -34.82
CA THR A 23 10.32 -4.77 -35.57
C THR A 23 10.27 -3.37 -34.95
N LYS A 24 10.64 -2.36 -35.74
CA LYS A 24 10.60 -0.94 -35.38
C LYS A 24 9.32 -0.34 -35.95
N GLU A 25 8.24 -0.37 -35.18
CA GLU A 25 7.00 0.34 -35.52
C GLU A 25 7.01 1.69 -34.82
N GLU A 26 6.98 2.79 -35.58
CA GLU A 26 6.67 4.15 -35.10
C GLU A 26 7.40 4.64 -33.83
N GLY A 27 8.62 4.17 -33.58
CA GLY A 27 9.41 4.56 -32.40
C GLY A 27 9.22 3.68 -31.15
N LEU A 28 8.47 2.59 -31.27
CA LEU A 28 8.38 1.48 -30.32
C LEU A 28 9.37 0.36 -30.69
N TYR A 29 9.89 -0.31 -29.68
CA TYR A 29 10.87 -1.38 -29.83
C TYR A 29 10.40 -2.62 -29.08
N TYR A 30 10.27 -3.71 -29.82
CA TYR A 30 9.84 -5.00 -29.31
C TYR A 30 11.00 -6.00 -29.30
N HIS A 31 11.00 -6.87 -28.30
CA HIS A 31 11.87 -8.05 -28.21
C HIS A 31 10.98 -9.23 -27.84
N ASP A 32 11.01 -10.30 -28.64
CA ASP A 32 10.15 -11.47 -28.47
C ASP A 32 8.66 -11.10 -28.30
N ASN A 33 8.16 -10.22 -29.17
CA ASN A 33 6.80 -9.64 -29.15
C ASN A 33 6.43 -8.87 -27.87
N THR A 34 7.39 -8.58 -26.99
CA THR A 34 7.20 -7.79 -25.78
C THR A 34 7.75 -6.39 -25.99
N LEU A 35 6.97 -5.36 -25.67
CA LEU A 35 7.40 -3.97 -25.75
C LEU A 35 8.48 -3.71 -24.70
N VAL A 36 9.70 -3.38 -25.14
CA VAL A 36 10.86 -3.15 -24.26
C VAL A 36 11.12 -1.66 -24.05
N SER A 37 10.99 -0.85 -25.10
CA SER A 37 11.21 0.59 -25.00
C SER A 37 10.50 1.38 -26.09
N GLY A 38 10.38 2.69 -25.91
CA GLY A 38 9.91 3.60 -26.94
C GLY A 38 10.09 5.06 -26.54
N SER A 39 9.97 5.99 -27.50
CA SER A 39 9.85 7.40 -27.16
C SER A 39 8.57 7.63 -26.36
N LEU A 40 8.55 8.67 -25.52
CA LEU A 40 7.35 8.98 -24.72
C LEU A 40 6.15 9.24 -25.64
N GLU A 41 6.38 9.95 -26.75
CA GLU A 41 5.37 10.23 -27.77
C GLU A 41 4.83 8.95 -28.38
N ALA A 42 5.68 8.03 -28.83
CA ALA A 42 5.24 6.76 -29.42
C ALA A 42 4.41 5.93 -28.44
N LEU A 43 4.79 5.91 -27.15
CA LEU A 43 4.02 5.23 -26.11
C LEU A 43 2.65 5.88 -25.86
N ILE A 44 2.57 7.22 -25.89
CA ILE A 44 1.30 7.95 -25.79
C ILE A 44 0.42 7.62 -27.00
N HIS A 45 0.97 7.58 -28.21
CA HIS A 45 0.24 7.15 -29.41
C HIS A 45 -0.28 5.71 -29.27
N HIS A 46 0.56 4.81 -28.74
CA HIS A 46 0.18 3.41 -28.50
C HIS A 46 -0.92 3.24 -27.44
N LEU A 47 -1.10 4.21 -26.54
CA LEU A 47 -2.21 4.22 -25.58
C LEU A 47 -3.55 4.57 -26.25
N VAL A 48 -3.56 5.34 -27.33
CA VAL A 48 -4.81 5.81 -27.95
C VAL A 48 -5.35 4.75 -28.91
N PRO A 49 -6.56 4.21 -28.70
CA PRO A 49 -7.14 3.23 -29.61
C PRO A 49 -7.31 3.80 -31.01
N SER A 50 -7.23 2.93 -32.03
CA SER A 50 -7.51 3.30 -33.42
C SER A 50 -8.63 2.41 -33.99
N MET A 51 -8.88 2.46 -35.30
CA MET A 51 -9.94 1.64 -35.91
C MET A 51 -9.69 0.14 -35.80
N ASP A 52 -8.45 -0.28 -35.95
CA ASP A 52 -8.09 -1.70 -36.00
C ASP A 52 -7.29 -2.14 -34.77
N TYR A 53 -7.03 -1.22 -33.84
CA TYR A 53 -6.21 -1.46 -32.66
C TYR A 53 -6.91 -1.03 -31.36
N TYR A 54 -6.66 -1.78 -30.29
CA TYR A 54 -6.96 -1.40 -28.91
C TYR A 54 -5.79 -1.89 -28.03
N PRO A 55 -5.22 -1.04 -27.17
CA PRO A 55 -4.11 -1.43 -26.31
C PRO A 55 -4.52 -2.54 -25.35
N ASP A 56 -3.63 -3.49 -25.09
CA ASP A 56 -3.89 -4.52 -24.10
C ASP A 56 -4.01 -3.92 -22.70
N ARG A 57 -4.84 -4.53 -21.84
CA ARG A 57 -5.11 -4.03 -20.49
C ARG A 57 -3.85 -3.95 -19.63
N THR A 58 -2.90 -4.85 -19.85
CA THR A 58 -1.64 -4.85 -19.10
C THR A 58 -0.81 -3.64 -19.50
N TYR A 59 -0.75 -3.29 -20.79
CA TYR A 59 -0.13 -2.06 -21.28
C TYR A 59 -0.82 -0.81 -20.72
N ILE A 60 -2.16 -0.73 -20.81
CA ILE A 60 -2.91 0.42 -20.27
C ILE A 60 -2.56 0.64 -18.80
N PHE A 61 -2.63 -0.43 -17.99
CA PHE A 61 -2.26 -0.35 -16.57
C PHE A 61 -0.81 0.09 -16.37
N THR A 62 0.14 -0.53 -17.07
CA THR A 62 1.59 -0.30 -16.91
C THR A 62 1.99 1.09 -17.35
N PHE A 63 1.52 1.52 -18.52
CA PHE A 63 1.79 2.84 -19.06
C PHE A 63 1.15 3.93 -18.19
N LEU A 64 -0.14 3.83 -17.87
CA LEU A 64 -0.79 4.81 -16.99
C LEU A 64 -0.13 4.86 -15.60
N LEU A 65 0.30 3.73 -15.03
CA LEU A 65 1.02 3.68 -13.76
C LEU A 65 2.35 4.47 -13.84
N SER A 66 3.19 4.08 -14.79
CA SER A 66 4.57 4.56 -14.96
C SER A 66 4.69 5.95 -15.60
N SER A 67 3.68 6.39 -16.38
CA SER A 67 3.72 7.67 -17.10
C SER A 67 3.88 8.85 -16.16
N ARG A 68 3.44 8.72 -14.90
CA ARG A 68 3.59 9.73 -13.84
C ARG A 68 5.04 10.16 -13.61
N LEU A 69 6.00 9.29 -13.91
CA LEU A 69 7.44 9.58 -13.82
C LEU A 69 7.95 10.47 -14.98
N PHE A 70 7.13 10.74 -15.98
CA PHE A 70 7.53 11.42 -17.23
C PHE A 70 6.61 12.55 -17.64
N ILE A 71 5.32 12.44 -17.31
CA ILE A 71 4.27 13.37 -17.70
C ILE A 71 3.16 13.37 -16.65
N HIS A 72 2.63 14.54 -16.35
CA HIS A 72 1.49 14.65 -15.46
C HIS A 72 0.23 14.00 -16.04
N PRO A 73 -0.64 13.39 -15.20
CA PRO A 73 -1.89 12.79 -15.68
C PRO A 73 -2.79 13.75 -16.49
N TYR A 74 -2.91 15.02 -16.06
CA TYR A 74 -3.73 16.00 -16.78
C TYR A 74 -3.12 16.39 -18.15
N GLU A 75 -1.79 16.44 -18.25
CA GLU A 75 -1.10 16.69 -19.53
C GLU A 75 -1.22 15.49 -20.46
N LEU A 76 -1.10 14.28 -19.91
CA LEU A 76 -1.32 13.04 -20.66
C LEU A 76 -2.74 12.96 -21.20
N MET A 77 -3.75 13.25 -20.37
CA MET A 77 -5.15 13.29 -20.81
C MET A 77 -5.36 14.34 -21.92
N SER A 78 -4.74 15.53 -21.80
CA SER A 78 -4.80 16.55 -22.85
C SER A 78 -4.22 16.05 -24.19
N LYS A 79 -3.07 15.36 -24.16
CA LYS A 79 -2.48 14.72 -25.35
C LYS A 79 -3.37 13.62 -25.92
N VAL A 80 -3.93 12.75 -25.07
CA VAL A 80 -4.89 11.71 -25.49
C VAL A 80 -6.12 12.33 -26.15
N CYS A 81 -6.70 13.39 -25.57
CA CYS A 81 -7.80 14.15 -26.17
C CYS A 81 -7.41 14.70 -27.55
N HIS A 82 -6.22 15.30 -27.66
CA HIS A 82 -5.73 15.85 -28.93
C HIS A 82 -5.61 14.77 -30.01
N LEU A 83 -4.97 13.63 -29.70
CA LEU A 83 -4.83 12.51 -30.64
C LEU A 83 -6.19 11.92 -31.05
N CYS A 84 -7.14 11.81 -30.11
CA CYS A 84 -8.50 11.41 -30.42
C CYS A 84 -9.18 12.39 -31.41
N MET A 85 -8.89 13.70 -31.29
CA MET A 85 -9.44 14.73 -32.19
C MET A 85 -8.78 14.71 -33.57
N GLU A 86 -7.48 14.47 -33.66
CA GLU A 86 -6.78 14.35 -34.94
C GLU A 86 -7.29 13.15 -35.75
N GLN A 87 -7.50 12.00 -35.10
CA GLN A 87 -8.08 10.82 -35.73
C GLN A 87 -9.51 11.05 -36.26
N GLN A 88 -10.23 12.05 -35.72
CA GLN A 88 -11.56 12.45 -36.16
C GLN A 88 -11.56 13.48 -37.30
N ARG A 89 -10.45 14.18 -37.55
CA ARG A 89 -10.40 15.31 -38.50
C ARG A 89 -9.90 14.95 -39.91
N LEU A 90 -9.57 13.69 -40.16
CA LEU A 90 -9.03 13.22 -41.44
C LEU A 90 -10.14 12.88 -42.46
N SER A 91 -10.86 13.91 -42.94
CA SER A 91 -11.70 13.97 -44.17
C SER A 91 -13.17 13.49 -44.18
N ASP A 92 -14.01 14.30 -44.85
CA ASP A 92 -15.44 14.19 -45.28
C ASP A 92 -16.53 14.03 -44.16
N PRO A 93 -17.43 15.02 -43.95
CA PRO A 93 -18.43 15.03 -42.86
C PRO A 93 -19.36 13.80 -42.73
N GLN A 94 -19.55 13.03 -43.82
CA GLN A 94 -20.34 11.79 -43.82
C GLN A 94 -19.49 10.57 -43.37
N ALA A 95 -18.21 10.52 -43.76
CA ALA A 95 -17.28 9.49 -43.31
C ALA A 95 -16.94 9.64 -41.81
N ASP A 96 -16.93 10.88 -41.32
CA ASP A 96 -16.70 11.22 -39.92
C ASP A 96 -17.72 10.56 -38.97
N LYS A 97 -19.02 10.51 -39.33
CA LYS A 97 -20.05 9.88 -38.49
C LYS A 97 -19.84 8.38 -38.31
N MET A 98 -19.43 7.67 -39.37
CA MET A 98 -19.19 6.22 -39.30
C MET A 98 -17.92 5.90 -38.51
N ARG A 99 -16.87 6.72 -38.67
CA ARG A 99 -15.62 6.58 -37.91
C ARG A 99 -15.82 6.86 -36.43
N ILE A 100 -16.53 7.94 -36.08
CA ILE A 100 -16.89 8.26 -34.68
C ILE A 100 -17.65 7.10 -34.05
N ARG A 101 -18.62 6.49 -34.76
CA ARG A 101 -19.37 5.33 -34.23
C ARG A 101 -18.50 4.12 -33.91
N LYS A 102 -17.44 3.87 -34.68
CA LYS A 102 -16.52 2.75 -34.43
C LYS A 102 -15.46 3.07 -33.35
N LEU A 103 -15.04 4.33 -33.24
CA LEU A 103 -13.92 4.73 -32.37
C LEU A 103 -14.40 5.11 -30.97
N ALA A 104 -15.55 5.77 -30.87
CA ALA A 104 -16.16 6.17 -29.61
C ALA A 104 -16.24 5.06 -28.55
N PRO A 105 -16.71 3.83 -28.85
CA PRO A 105 -16.77 2.78 -27.83
C PRO A 105 -15.38 2.39 -27.30
N LYS A 106 -14.34 2.41 -28.16
CA LYS A 106 -12.96 2.12 -27.74
C LYS A 106 -12.39 3.24 -26.87
N ILE A 107 -12.59 4.50 -27.23
CA ILE A 107 -12.14 5.63 -26.40
C ILE A 107 -12.89 5.62 -25.06
N LEU A 108 -14.20 5.39 -25.06
CA LEU A 108 -14.98 5.28 -23.83
C LEU A 108 -14.50 4.12 -22.95
N GLN A 109 -14.13 2.99 -23.54
CA GLN A 109 -13.53 1.87 -22.80
C GLN A 109 -12.20 2.27 -22.17
N LEU A 110 -11.29 2.94 -22.89
CA LEU A 110 -10.04 3.46 -22.30
C LEU A 110 -10.30 4.42 -21.13
N LEU A 111 -11.23 5.37 -21.31
CA LEU A 111 -11.60 6.31 -20.25
C LEU A 111 -12.21 5.60 -19.05
N GLN A 112 -13.03 4.57 -19.28
CA GLN A 112 -13.59 3.74 -18.22
C GLN A 112 -12.47 3.03 -17.44
N GLU A 113 -11.54 2.38 -18.14
CA GLU A 113 -10.40 1.70 -17.50
C GLU A 113 -9.51 2.67 -16.69
N TRP A 114 -9.29 3.89 -17.19
CA TRP A 114 -8.56 4.93 -16.47
C TRP A 114 -9.33 5.41 -15.22
N THR A 115 -10.62 5.75 -15.36
CA THR A 115 -11.46 6.24 -14.25
C THR A 115 -11.68 5.20 -13.15
N GLU A 116 -11.73 3.91 -13.50
CA GLU A 116 -11.85 2.81 -12.53
C GLU A 116 -10.54 2.53 -11.80
N THR A 117 -9.41 2.54 -12.52
CA THR A 117 -8.10 2.12 -12.00
C THR A 117 -7.37 3.24 -11.26
N PHE A 118 -7.36 4.46 -11.81
CA PHE A 118 -6.62 5.62 -11.29
C PHE A 118 -7.59 6.77 -11.02
N SER A 119 -8.60 6.51 -10.19
CA SER A 119 -9.65 7.49 -9.91
C SER A 119 -9.14 8.78 -9.28
N TYR A 120 -8.01 8.73 -8.55
CA TYR A 120 -7.46 9.89 -7.86
C TYR A 120 -7.01 10.98 -8.83
N ASP A 121 -6.56 10.63 -10.04
CA ASP A 121 -6.18 11.60 -11.08
C ASP A 121 -7.31 12.61 -11.35
N PHE A 122 -8.56 12.17 -11.21
CA PHE A 122 -9.76 12.97 -11.47
C PHE A 122 -10.19 13.85 -10.29
N ARG A 123 -9.42 13.89 -9.20
CA ARG A 123 -9.51 14.99 -8.20
C ARG A 123 -8.95 16.31 -8.74
N ASP A 124 -8.06 16.25 -9.74
CA ASP A 124 -7.57 17.44 -10.43
C ASP A 124 -8.66 18.00 -11.35
N GLU A 125 -8.97 19.29 -11.19
CA GLU A 125 -10.02 19.96 -11.97
C GLU A 125 -9.73 19.98 -13.48
N ARG A 126 -8.45 20.05 -13.88
CA ARG A 126 -8.03 20.02 -15.29
C ARG A 126 -8.30 18.66 -15.89
N MET A 127 -7.95 17.59 -15.16
CA MET A 127 -8.24 16.20 -15.55
C MET A 127 -9.74 15.97 -15.73
N MET A 128 -10.54 16.39 -14.74
CA MET A 128 -12.00 16.25 -14.79
C MET A 128 -12.62 17.08 -15.92
N ARG A 129 -12.10 18.27 -16.21
CA ARG A 129 -12.54 19.11 -17.33
C ARG A 129 -12.27 18.43 -18.67
N SER A 130 -11.05 17.93 -18.90
CA SER A 130 -10.70 17.22 -20.13
C SER A 130 -11.55 15.97 -20.34
N LEU A 131 -11.83 15.20 -19.28
CA LEU A 131 -12.74 14.06 -19.34
C LEU A 131 -14.15 14.47 -19.81
N LYS A 132 -14.72 15.53 -19.21
CA LYS A 132 -16.06 16.02 -19.57
C LYS A 132 -16.12 16.54 -21.00
N GLU A 133 -15.12 17.30 -21.43
CA GLU A 133 -15.05 17.82 -22.80
C GLU A 133 -14.97 16.69 -23.84
N LEU A 134 -14.12 15.68 -23.61
CA LEU A 134 -13.98 14.55 -24.51
C LEU A 134 -15.26 13.71 -24.56
N THR A 135 -15.83 13.36 -23.40
CA THR A 135 -17.04 12.52 -23.33
C THR A 135 -18.29 13.22 -23.87
N GLN A 136 -18.41 14.55 -23.71
CA GLN A 136 -19.48 15.34 -24.31
C GLN A 136 -19.44 15.29 -25.84
N ARG A 137 -18.24 15.34 -26.44
CA ARG A 137 -18.06 15.22 -27.89
C ARG A 137 -18.41 13.82 -28.40
N LEU A 138 -17.91 12.78 -27.72
CA LEU A 138 -18.17 11.37 -28.10
C LEU A 138 -19.65 10.99 -28.01
N SER A 139 -20.41 11.62 -27.12
CA SER A 139 -21.84 11.36 -26.90
C SER A 139 -22.76 12.32 -27.67
N SER A 140 -22.21 13.20 -28.50
CA SER A 140 -23.00 14.13 -29.32
C SER A 140 -23.71 13.37 -30.45
N GLY A 141 -25.03 13.18 -30.31
CA GLY A 141 -25.87 12.57 -31.35
C GLY A 141 -26.19 11.07 -31.16
N ASP A 142 -25.78 10.45 -30.07
CA ASP A 142 -26.11 9.04 -29.75
C ASP A 142 -26.57 8.89 -28.28
N GLU A 143 -27.81 8.44 -28.07
CA GLU A 143 -28.40 8.27 -26.74
C GLU A 143 -27.73 7.15 -25.94
N LEU A 144 -27.24 6.10 -26.61
CA LEU A 144 -26.56 4.98 -25.95
C LEU A 144 -25.25 5.45 -25.32
N TYR A 145 -24.44 6.20 -26.06
CA TYR A 145 -23.17 6.73 -25.55
C TYR A 145 -23.38 7.75 -24.44
N ARG A 146 -24.46 8.55 -24.47
CA ARG A 146 -24.82 9.42 -23.35
C ARG A 146 -25.09 8.64 -22.07
N LYS A 147 -25.81 7.51 -22.15
CA LYS A 147 -26.07 6.64 -20.99
C LYS A 147 -24.78 6.04 -20.44
N VAL A 148 -23.89 5.54 -21.31
CA VAL A 148 -22.59 4.99 -20.90
C VAL A 148 -21.71 6.05 -20.22
N VAL A 149 -21.57 7.24 -20.83
CA VAL A 149 -20.82 8.36 -20.24
C VAL A 149 -21.39 8.78 -18.90
N HIS A 150 -22.71 8.92 -18.80
CA HIS A 150 -23.36 9.29 -17.55
C HIS A 150 -23.06 8.25 -16.47
N GLN A 151 -23.22 6.95 -16.76
CA GLN A 151 -22.93 5.88 -15.82
C GLN A 151 -21.47 5.90 -15.36
N MET A 152 -20.52 6.05 -16.29
CA MET A 152 -19.08 6.12 -15.98
C MET A 152 -18.75 7.29 -15.05
N ILE A 153 -19.26 8.50 -15.36
CA ILE A 153 -19.05 9.69 -14.53
C ILE A 153 -19.70 9.51 -13.14
N GLN A 154 -20.90 8.91 -13.07
CA GLN A 154 -21.56 8.64 -11.78
C GLN A 154 -20.75 7.65 -10.92
N VAL A 155 -20.22 6.58 -11.52
CA VAL A 155 -19.35 5.61 -10.81
C VAL A 155 -18.10 6.29 -10.29
N LEU A 156 -17.44 7.12 -11.10
CA LEU A 156 -16.26 7.89 -10.69
C LEU A 156 -16.56 8.83 -9.52
N ILE A 157 -17.63 9.64 -9.62
CA ILE A 157 -18.02 10.57 -8.55
C ILE A 157 -18.32 9.81 -7.27
N ARG A 158 -19.02 8.67 -7.35
CA ARG A 158 -19.30 7.83 -6.19
C ARG A 158 -18.02 7.32 -5.54
N LYS A 159 -17.06 6.80 -6.34
CA LYS A 159 -15.76 6.32 -5.84
C LYS A 159 -14.98 7.44 -5.15
N LEU A 160 -14.88 8.61 -5.77
CA LEU A 160 -14.22 9.79 -5.20
C LEU A 160 -14.89 10.25 -3.89
N THR A 161 -16.22 10.23 -3.83
CA THR A 161 -17.00 10.57 -2.62
C THR A 161 -16.70 9.60 -1.49
N THR A 162 -16.70 8.28 -1.77
CA THR A 162 -16.36 7.25 -0.78
C THR A 162 -14.93 7.43 -0.25
N LEU A 163 -13.97 7.75 -1.12
CA LEU A 163 -12.60 8.03 -0.72
C LEU A 163 -12.51 9.24 0.23
N SER A 164 -13.20 10.34 -0.09
CA SER A 164 -13.23 11.52 0.79
C SER A 164 -13.89 11.23 2.15
N GLN A 165 -14.96 10.44 2.18
CA GLN A 165 -15.60 10.01 3.44
C GLN A 165 -14.66 9.16 4.29
N TYR A 166 -13.88 8.28 3.67
CA TYR A 166 -12.88 7.46 4.34
C TYR A 166 -11.75 8.34 4.94
N GLU A 167 -11.22 9.30 4.18
CA GLU A 167 -10.22 10.25 4.68
C GLU A 167 -10.74 11.03 5.90
N GLU A 168 -11.97 11.52 5.85
CA GLU A 168 -12.60 12.19 6.99
C GLU A 168 -12.78 11.26 8.21
N ALA A 169 -13.16 10.00 7.98
CA ALA A 169 -13.32 9.01 9.04
C ALA A 169 -11.98 8.73 9.74
N LEU A 170 -10.88 8.60 9.00
CA LEU A 170 -9.54 8.44 9.56
C LEU A 170 -9.14 9.63 10.43
N VAL A 171 -9.39 10.86 9.99
CA VAL A 171 -9.12 12.08 10.79
C VAL A 171 -9.90 12.05 12.11
N LYS A 172 -11.19 11.69 12.08
CA LYS A 172 -12.03 11.58 13.28
C LYS A 172 -11.54 10.50 14.25
N ILE A 173 -11.12 9.34 13.73
CA ILE A 173 -10.56 8.26 14.53
C ILE A 173 -9.27 8.71 15.22
N ASN A 174 -8.36 9.34 14.47
CA ASN A 174 -7.09 9.83 14.99
C ASN A 174 -7.28 10.94 16.04
N ALA A 175 -8.24 11.85 15.83
CA ALA A 175 -8.62 12.85 16.83
C ALA A 175 -9.14 12.17 18.11
N THR A 176 -10.05 11.20 17.98
CA THR A 176 -10.59 10.45 19.12
C THR A 176 -9.51 9.71 19.91
N ALA A 177 -8.53 9.11 19.22
CA ALA A 177 -7.40 8.44 19.87
C ALA A 177 -6.51 9.44 20.63
N THR A 178 -6.30 10.64 20.07
CA THR A 178 -5.51 11.72 20.68
C THR A 178 -6.21 12.29 21.92
N ASP A 179 -7.53 12.48 21.86
CA ASP A 179 -8.33 12.94 22.99
C ASP A 179 -8.27 11.93 24.14
N ARG A 180 -8.43 10.63 23.83
CA ARG A 180 -8.31 9.56 24.84
C ARG A 180 -6.93 9.52 25.47
N LEU A 181 -5.86 9.73 24.69
CA LEU A 181 -4.50 9.81 25.23
C LEU A 181 -4.33 11.01 26.18
N THR A 182 -4.93 12.15 25.85
CA THR A 182 -4.92 13.35 26.71
C THR A 182 -5.65 13.09 28.02
N VAL A 183 -6.81 12.43 27.97
CA VAL A 183 -7.55 12.04 29.18
C VAL A 183 -6.76 11.03 30.02
N LEU A 184 -6.02 10.09 29.40
CA LEU A 184 -5.20 9.13 30.14
C LEU A 184 -4.08 9.83 30.91
N LYS A 185 -3.44 10.84 30.31
CA LYS A 185 -2.42 11.66 30.99
C LYS A 185 -2.99 12.44 32.17
N ALA A 186 -4.20 12.99 32.03
CA ALA A 186 -4.87 13.75 33.09
C ALA A 186 -5.44 12.86 34.20
N LYS A 187 -5.93 11.66 33.87
CA LYS A 187 -6.58 10.72 34.78
C LYS A 187 -6.13 9.28 34.48
N PRO A 188 -4.97 8.83 35.02
CA PRO A 188 -4.40 7.52 34.72
C PRO A 188 -5.32 6.34 35.06
N GLN A 189 -6.20 6.50 36.06
CA GLN A 189 -7.12 5.47 36.53
C GLN A 189 -8.42 5.36 35.69
N ALA A 190 -8.72 6.34 34.82
CA ALA A 190 -10.04 6.46 34.18
C ALA A 190 -10.23 5.66 32.88
N ILE A 191 -9.15 5.17 32.25
CA ILE A 191 -9.20 4.54 30.90
C ILE A 191 -8.75 3.07 30.89
N GLN A 192 -8.52 2.48 32.07
CA GLN A 192 -7.94 1.15 32.19
C GLN A 192 -8.97 0.02 32.00
N ARG A 193 -9.59 -0.09 30.82
CA ARG A 193 -10.25 -1.33 30.41
C ARG A 193 -9.17 -2.26 29.84
N ASP A 194 -8.92 -3.37 30.55
CA ASP A 194 -8.04 -4.45 30.12
C ASP A 194 -8.49 -4.98 28.74
N MET A 195 -7.60 -5.09 27.75
CA MET A 195 -7.91 -5.67 26.44
C MET A 195 -8.64 -7.01 26.58
N LEU A 196 -8.21 -7.86 27.51
CA LEU A 196 -8.78 -9.19 27.71
C LEU A 196 -10.22 -9.14 28.26
N SER A 197 -10.67 -7.98 28.76
CA SER A 197 -12.08 -7.75 29.10
C SER A 197 -12.93 -7.36 27.88
N ILE A 198 -12.31 -6.81 26.84
CA ILE A 198 -12.96 -6.46 25.58
C ILE A 198 -13.05 -7.69 24.67
N CYS A 199 -11.95 -8.42 24.54
CA CYS A 199 -11.88 -9.66 23.76
C CYS A 199 -10.82 -10.58 24.34
N ASN A 200 -11.23 -11.79 24.75
CA ASN A 200 -10.36 -12.83 25.26
C ASN A 200 -10.18 -14.00 24.28
N ASP A 201 -10.80 -13.93 23.10
CA ASP A 201 -10.65 -14.92 22.03
C ASP A 201 -9.63 -14.43 20.98
N PRO A 202 -8.47 -15.12 20.83
CA PRO A 202 -7.46 -14.74 19.86
C PRO A 202 -7.95 -14.78 18.41
N PHE A 203 -8.87 -15.70 18.10
CA PHE A 203 -9.42 -15.85 16.77
C PHE A 203 -10.25 -14.64 16.36
N THR A 204 -11.20 -14.24 17.21
CA THR A 204 -12.00 -13.02 17.00
C THR A 204 -11.11 -11.79 16.88
N MET A 205 -10.08 -11.65 17.73
CA MET A 205 -9.13 -10.52 17.63
C MET A 205 -8.41 -10.48 16.28
N ALA A 206 -7.88 -11.61 15.80
CA ALA A 206 -7.20 -11.67 14.50
C ALA A 206 -8.14 -11.35 13.33
N GLN A 207 -9.42 -11.74 13.42
CA GLN A 207 -10.44 -11.36 12.44
C GLN A 207 -10.70 -9.85 12.43
N GLN A 208 -10.80 -9.21 13.60
CA GLN A 208 -11.01 -7.76 13.68
C GLN A 208 -9.78 -6.97 13.19
N LEU A 209 -8.56 -7.44 13.47
CA LEU A 209 -7.35 -6.90 12.86
C LEU A 209 -7.41 -7.01 11.33
N THR A 210 -7.83 -8.17 10.82
CA THR A 210 -7.98 -8.41 9.37
C THR A 210 -9.01 -7.48 8.73
N HIS A 211 -10.11 -7.15 9.42
CA HIS A 211 -11.07 -6.12 8.96
C HIS A 211 -10.39 -4.77 8.77
N ILE A 212 -9.62 -4.31 9.76
CA ILE A 212 -8.94 -3.01 9.71
C ILE A 212 -7.90 -3.01 8.57
N GLU A 213 -7.13 -4.08 8.43
CA GLU A 213 -6.13 -4.22 7.37
C GLU A 213 -6.76 -4.16 5.98
N LEU A 214 -7.80 -4.97 5.72
CA LEU A 214 -8.47 -5.00 4.41
C LEU A 214 -9.18 -3.67 4.08
N GLU A 215 -9.82 -3.02 5.06
CA GLU A 215 -10.40 -1.70 4.86
C GLU A 215 -9.34 -0.69 4.41
N ARG A 216 -8.20 -0.62 5.12
CA ARG A 216 -7.13 0.31 4.77
C ARG A 216 -6.49 -0.02 3.42
N LEU A 217 -6.21 -1.30 3.15
CA LEU A 217 -5.66 -1.77 1.88
C LEU A 217 -6.56 -1.43 0.69
N SER A 218 -7.87 -1.58 0.84
CA SER A 218 -8.84 -1.29 -0.23
C SER A 218 -8.80 0.17 -0.71
N ASN A 219 -8.29 1.08 0.13
CA ASN A 219 -8.17 2.50 -0.17
C ASN A 219 -6.78 2.91 -0.71
N ILE A 220 -5.80 2.01 -0.79
CA ILE A 220 -4.48 2.30 -1.36
C ILE A 220 -4.54 2.22 -2.87
N GLU A 221 -4.41 3.35 -3.56
CA GLU A 221 -4.46 3.40 -5.03
C GLU A 221 -3.07 3.12 -5.65
N PRO A 222 -3.00 2.54 -6.87
CA PRO A 222 -1.74 2.06 -7.47
C PRO A 222 -0.70 3.17 -7.69
N GLU A 223 -1.14 4.40 -7.95
CA GLU A 223 -0.29 5.58 -8.10
C GLU A 223 0.47 5.95 -6.82
N GLU A 224 -0.03 5.57 -5.64
CA GLU A 224 0.64 5.86 -4.37
C GLU A 224 1.98 5.13 -4.24
N PHE A 225 2.14 3.98 -4.91
CA PHE A 225 3.41 3.26 -4.94
C PHE A 225 4.49 4.06 -5.67
N ILE A 226 4.12 4.76 -6.75
CA ILE A 226 5.06 5.58 -7.54
C ILE A 226 5.42 6.86 -6.76
N GLN A 227 4.41 7.52 -6.19
CA GLN A 227 4.61 8.73 -5.38
C GLN A 227 5.45 8.47 -4.12
N ALA A 228 5.41 7.26 -3.57
CA ALA A 228 6.24 6.88 -2.44
C ALA A 228 7.75 6.93 -2.76
N PHE A 229 8.14 6.76 -4.02
CA PHE A 229 9.54 6.81 -4.45
C PHE A 229 10.03 8.24 -4.62
N GLU A 230 9.19 9.11 -5.19
CA GLU A 230 9.50 10.53 -5.44
C GLU A 230 9.74 11.32 -4.14
N LYS A 231 9.05 10.95 -3.04
CA LYS A 231 9.18 11.64 -1.75
C LYS A 231 10.55 11.51 -1.09
N LYS A 232 11.40 10.57 -1.50
CA LYS A 232 12.72 10.34 -0.88
C LYS A 232 13.85 11.16 -1.55
N ASP A 233 13.77 11.44 -2.84
CA ASP A 233 14.74 12.30 -3.55
C ASP A 233 14.75 13.75 -3.02
N LEU A 234 13.69 14.17 -2.33
CA LEU A 234 13.54 15.48 -1.69
C LEU A 234 14.43 15.67 -0.45
N LEU A 235 15.02 14.61 0.10
CA LEU A 235 15.93 14.70 1.25
C LEU A 235 17.39 14.93 0.84
N ASP A 236 17.75 14.73 -0.43
CA ASP A 236 19.15 14.77 -0.90
C ASP A 236 19.46 15.79 -2.01
N ASN A 237 18.51 16.46 -2.69
CA ASN A 237 18.84 17.62 -3.54
C ASN A 237 17.65 18.51 -3.93
N ASP A 238 17.99 19.77 -4.17
CA ASP A 238 17.14 20.89 -4.56
C ASP A 238 16.48 20.68 -5.95
N LYS A 239 15.18 21.04 -6.06
CA LYS A 239 14.23 20.94 -7.21
C LYS A 239 13.30 19.71 -7.24
N SER A 240 12.07 19.92 -6.75
CA SER A 240 10.95 19.00 -6.95
C SER A 240 10.47 18.97 -8.42
N CYS A 241 10.16 17.78 -8.94
CA CYS A 241 8.97 17.62 -9.77
C CYS A 241 7.82 17.26 -8.81
N PHE A 242 6.92 18.21 -8.58
CA PHE A 242 5.53 17.98 -8.14
C PHE A 242 5.27 17.64 -6.67
N SER A 243 5.59 18.57 -5.77
CA SER A 243 5.10 18.54 -4.38
C SER A 243 3.93 19.51 -4.15
N ASP A 244 2.72 19.09 -4.52
CA ASP A 244 1.49 19.71 -4.03
C ASP A 244 0.52 18.62 -3.61
N GLN A 245 0.72 18.06 -2.40
CA GLN A 245 -0.35 17.48 -1.57
C GLN A 245 0.17 17.03 -0.19
N LYS A 246 0.10 17.94 0.79
CA LYS A 246 0.12 17.62 2.23
C LYS A 246 -1.24 17.04 2.69
N LYS A 247 -1.71 15.97 2.06
CA LYS A 247 -2.78 15.11 2.60
C LYS A 247 -2.14 13.76 2.91
N ALA A 248 -2.35 13.25 4.11
CA ALA A 248 -1.87 11.92 4.50
C ALA A 248 -2.47 10.90 3.51
N SER A 249 -1.61 10.24 2.73
CA SER A 249 -2.06 9.30 1.72
C SER A 249 -2.56 8.01 2.38
N SER A 250 -3.40 7.21 1.70
CA SER A 250 -3.88 5.94 2.24
C SER A 250 -2.70 5.01 2.59
N LEU A 251 -1.62 5.08 1.81
CA LEU A 251 -0.35 4.41 2.08
C LEU A 251 0.25 4.81 3.43
N GLU A 252 0.32 6.11 3.72
CA GLU A 252 0.85 6.61 4.99
C GLU A 252 -0.04 6.18 6.16
N ALA A 253 -1.37 6.27 6.01
CA ALA A 253 -2.32 5.81 7.00
C ALA A 253 -2.18 4.29 7.30
N TYR A 254 -1.78 3.51 6.30
CA TYR A 254 -1.52 2.08 6.46
C TYR A 254 -0.20 1.79 7.18
N VAL A 255 0.86 2.56 6.90
CA VAL A 255 2.12 2.49 7.68
C VAL A 255 1.89 2.91 9.13
N GLN A 256 1.11 3.97 9.36
CA GLN A 256 0.73 4.42 10.70
C GLN A 256 -0.06 3.35 11.45
N TRP A 257 -0.89 2.56 10.77
CA TRP A 257 -1.58 1.42 11.38
C TRP A 257 -0.61 0.38 11.95
N PHE A 258 0.36 -0.05 11.14
CA PHE A 258 1.36 -1.04 11.52
C PHE A 258 2.11 -0.59 12.77
N ASN A 259 2.56 0.66 12.78
CA ASN A 259 3.26 1.25 13.93
C ASN A 259 2.34 1.30 15.14
N ARG A 260 1.12 1.81 14.98
CA ARG A 260 0.13 1.88 16.06
C ARG A 260 -0.13 0.50 16.67
N LEU A 261 -0.33 -0.54 15.85
CA LEU A 261 -0.56 -1.90 16.33
C LEU A 261 0.65 -2.44 17.09
N SER A 262 1.87 -2.21 16.57
CA SER A 262 3.10 -2.63 17.24
C SER A 262 3.26 -1.98 18.63
N PHE A 263 3.04 -0.66 18.71
CA PHE A 263 3.08 0.06 19.98
C PHE A 263 1.89 -0.29 20.90
N LEU A 264 0.72 -0.62 20.35
CA LEU A 264 -0.44 -1.09 21.12
C LEU A 264 -0.11 -2.40 21.84
N VAL A 265 0.46 -3.36 21.12
CA VAL A 265 0.90 -4.65 21.69
C VAL A 265 1.86 -4.41 22.85
N ALA A 266 2.88 -3.56 22.64
CA ALA A 266 3.83 -3.21 23.70
C ALA A 266 3.16 -2.50 24.88
N THR A 267 2.21 -1.60 24.62
CA THR A 267 1.45 -0.86 25.65
C THR A 267 0.68 -1.84 26.52
N GLU A 268 -0.05 -2.76 25.92
CA GLU A 268 -0.93 -3.71 26.60
C GLU A 268 -0.13 -4.75 27.40
N ILE A 269 1.10 -5.06 26.98
CA ILE A 269 2.03 -5.90 27.75
C ILE A 269 2.62 -5.13 28.94
N CYS A 270 2.98 -3.86 28.77
CA CYS A 270 3.61 -3.04 29.81
C CYS A 270 2.61 -2.44 30.83
N MET A 271 1.32 -2.34 30.49
CA MET A 271 0.30 -1.75 31.37
C MET A 271 0.02 -2.57 32.64
N PRO A 272 -0.10 -3.91 32.62
CA PRO A 272 -0.42 -4.67 33.83
C PRO A 272 0.71 -4.66 34.85
N VAL A 273 0.40 -4.20 36.06
CA VAL A 273 1.35 -4.18 37.19
C VAL A 273 1.78 -5.59 37.59
N LYS A 274 0.86 -6.57 37.54
CA LYS A 274 1.14 -7.95 37.96
C LYS A 274 1.79 -8.75 36.83
N LYS A 275 2.96 -9.32 37.10
CA LYS A 275 3.71 -10.21 36.20
C LYS A 275 2.87 -11.33 35.57
N LYS A 276 2.00 -11.99 36.35
CA LYS A 276 1.13 -13.07 35.85
C LYS A 276 0.12 -12.57 34.80
N GLN A 277 -0.37 -11.33 34.95
CA GLN A 277 -1.28 -10.73 33.97
C GLN A 277 -0.52 -10.35 32.69
N ARG A 278 0.69 -9.77 32.80
CA ARG A 278 1.53 -9.50 31.63
C ARG A 278 1.83 -10.76 30.81
N ALA A 279 2.21 -11.85 31.48
CA ALA A 279 2.46 -13.13 30.81
C ALA A 279 1.21 -13.64 30.04
N ARG A 280 0.01 -13.49 30.62
CA ARG A 280 -1.25 -13.84 29.96
C ARG A 280 -1.52 -12.99 28.71
N VAL A 281 -1.25 -11.68 28.77
CA VAL A 281 -1.40 -10.78 27.61
C VAL A 281 -0.42 -11.17 26.50
N MET A 282 0.81 -11.53 26.85
CA MET A 282 1.81 -12.01 25.89
C MET A 282 1.37 -13.33 25.22
N GLU A 283 0.92 -14.31 26.00
CA GLU A 283 0.39 -15.57 25.46
C GLU A 283 -0.82 -15.34 24.55
N PHE A 284 -1.71 -14.43 24.92
CA PHE A 284 -2.83 -14.03 24.08
C PHE A 284 -2.36 -13.47 22.73
N PHE A 285 -1.42 -12.53 22.72
CA PHE A 285 -0.89 -11.97 21.46
C PHE A 285 -0.12 -12.98 20.62
N ILE A 286 0.57 -13.95 21.23
CA ILE A 286 1.21 -15.06 20.50
C ILE A 286 0.14 -15.87 19.75
N ASP A 287 -0.98 -16.18 20.40
CA ASP A 287 -2.09 -16.88 19.76
C ASP A 287 -2.77 -16.02 18.68
N VAL A 288 -2.94 -14.71 18.89
CA VAL A 288 -3.45 -13.78 17.86
C VAL A 288 -2.52 -13.75 16.64
N ALA A 289 -1.21 -13.66 16.85
CA ALA A 289 -0.21 -13.66 15.79
C ALA A 289 -0.27 -14.96 14.97
N ARG A 290 -0.43 -16.10 15.63
CA ARG A 290 -0.63 -17.39 14.96
C ARG A 290 -1.91 -17.39 14.11
N GLU A 291 -3.02 -16.86 14.62
CA GLU A 291 -4.25 -16.77 13.84
C GLU A 291 -4.13 -15.79 12.66
N CYS A 292 -3.38 -14.69 12.82
CA CYS A 292 -3.01 -13.81 11.71
C CYS A 292 -2.23 -14.57 10.62
N PHE A 293 -1.24 -15.40 10.99
CA PHE A 293 -0.52 -16.27 10.04
C PHE A 293 -1.48 -17.22 9.31
N ASN A 294 -2.38 -17.89 10.04
CA ASN A 294 -3.35 -18.83 9.47
C ASN A 294 -4.31 -18.16 8.47
N ILE A 295 -4.74 -16.93 8.75
CA ILE A 295 -5.61 -16.14 7.87
C ILE A 295 -4.88 -15.67 6.61
N GLY A 296 -3.54 -15.56 6.64
CA GLY A 296 -2.76 -14.87 5.60
C GLY A 296 -2.58 -13.38 5.87
N ASN A 297 -2.79 -12.95 7.14
CA ASN A 297 -2.54 -11.61 7.62
C ASN A 297 -1.10 -11.44 8.15
N PHE A 298 -0.14 -11.34 7.23
CA PHE A 298 1.28 -11.25 7.58
C PHE A 298 1.66 -9.87 8.12
N ASN A 299 0.93 -8.81 7.75
CA ASN A 299 1.20 -7.45 8.25
C ASN A 299 0.93 -7.33 9.76
N SER A 300 -0.26 -7.75 10.22
CA SER A 300 -0.59 -7.75 11.64
C SER A 300 0.26 -8.73 12.44
N LEU A 301 0.59 -9.91 11.87
CA LEU A 301 1.56 -10.84 12.47
C LEU A 301 2.90 -10.14 12.74
N MET A 302 3.47 -9.49 11.72
CA MET A 302 4.75 -8.79 11.86
C MET A 302 4.65 -7.64 12.85
N ALA A 303 3.52 -6.90 12.89
CA ALA A 303 3.32 -5.83 13.86
C ALA A 303 3.30 -6.35 15.30
N ILE A 304 2.65 -7.50 15.55
CA ILE A 304 2.62 -8.12 16.88
C ILE A 304 4.03 -8.57 17.30
N ILE A 305 4.75 -9.29 16.43
CA ILE A 305 6.15 -9.66 16.68
C ILE A 305 7.00 -8.42 16.96
N SER A 306 6.84 -7.38 16.14
CA SER A 306 7.59 -6.11 16.28
C SER A 306 7.32 -5.46 17.63
N GLY A 307 6.06 -5.44 18.08
CA GLY A 307 5.67 -4.93 19.41
C GLY A 307 6.28 -5.73 20.56
N MET A 308 6.30 -7.06 20.45
CA MET A 308 6.89 -7.95 21.47
C MET A 308 8.42 -7.85 21.52
N ASN A 309 9.05 -7.53 20.39
CA ASN A 309 10.50 -7.35 20.27
C ASN A 309 10.99 -5.94 20.60
N MET A 310 10.09 -4.98 20.85
CA MET A 310 10.49 -3.67 21.34
C MET A 310 11.26 -3.82 22.66
N SER A 311 12.33 -3.04 22.80
CA SER A 311 13.22 -3.09 23.97
C SER A 311 12.50 -3.01 25.34
N PRO A 312 11.47 -2.15 25.55
CA PRO A 312 10.69 -2.15 26.79
C PRO A 312 10.00 -3.48 27.11
N VAL A 313 9.66 -4.30 26.11
CA VAL A 313 9.02 -5.62 26.30
C VAL A 313 10.07 -6.71 26.41
N SER A 314 11.07 -6.73 25.53
CA SER A 314 12.09 -7.79 25.47
C SER A 314 13.00 -7.81 26.71
N ARG A 315 13.09 -6.70 27.45
CA ARG A 315 13.80 -6.63 28.74
C ARG A 315 13.07 -7.22 29.94
N LEU A 316 11.77 -7.52 29.85
CA LEU A 316 10.95 -8.04 30.96
C LEU A 316 11.26 -9.52 31.25
N LYS A 317 12.51 -9.87 31.54
CA LYS A 317 13.01 -11.25 31.63
C LYS A 317 12.22 -12.10 32.63
N LYS A 318 11.78 -11.52 33.74
CA LYS A 318 10.98 -12.25 34.73
C LYS A 318 9.59 -12.58 34.18
N THR A 319 8.99 -11.70 33.39
CA THR A 319 7.73 -11.96 32.70
C THR A 319 7.91 -13.02 31.61
N TRP A 320 8.92 -12.90 30.75
CA TRP A 320 9.23 -13.89 29.71
C TRP A 320 9.44 -15.31 30.27
N SER A 321 10.06 -15.45 31.45
CA SER A 321 10.22 -16.75 32.12
C SER A 321 8.90 -17.46 32.50
N LYS A 322 7.76 -16.77 32.39
CA LYS A 322 6.42 -17.30 32.65
C LYS A 322 5.59 -17.54 31.38
N VAL A 323 6.11 -17.15 30.21
CA VAL A 323 5.44 -17.30 28.91
C VAL A 323 5.93 -18.57 28.25
N LYS A 324 5.03 -19.33 27.61
CA LYS A 324 5.42 -20.43 26.73
C LYS A 324 5.86 -19.89 25.37
N THR A 325 7.17 -19.85 25.12
CA THR A 325 7.73 -19.16 23.94
C THR A 325 7.75 -20.00 22.67
N ASP A 326 7.60 -21.33 22.73
CA ASP A 326 7.75 -22.21 21.55
C ASP A 326 6.98 -21.73 20.32
N LYS A 327 5.73 -21.29 20.50
CA LYS A 327 4.90 -20.74 19.42
C LYS A 327 5.43 -19.41 18.90
N PHE A 328 5.92 -18.54 19.79
CA PHE A 328 6.51 -17.25 19.43
C PHE A 328 7.79 -17.46 18.63
N ASP A 329 8.68 -18.34 19.09
CA ASP A 329 9.95 -18.65 18.44
C ASP A 329 9.73 -19.19 17.00
N ILE A 330 8.69 -20.02 16.80
CA ILE A 330 8.28 -20.48 15.46
C ILE A 330 7.81 -19.30 14.59
N LEU A 331 6.98 -18.41 15.12
CA LEU A 331 6.46 -17.25 14.37
C LEU A 331 7.57 -16.26 14.02
N GLU A 332 8.53 -16.03 14.92
CA GLU A 332 9.73 -15.25 14.63
C GLU A 332 10.55 -15.88 13.52
N HIS A 333 10.76 -17.20 13.56
CA HIS A 333 11.47 -17.90 12.50
C HIS A 333 10.77 -17.80 11.14
N GLN A 334 9.43 -17.80 11.11
CA GLN A 334 8.66 -17.59 9.87
C GLN A 334 8.84 -16.18 9.29
N MET A 335 9.02 -15.17 10.14
CA MET A 335 9.17 -13.76 9.76
C MET A 335 10.62 -13.27 9.77
N ASP A 336 11.58 -14.18 9.93
CA ASP A 336 13.00 -13.87 10.03
C ASP A 336 13.55 -13.19 8.77
N PRO A 337 14.34 -12.11 8.90
CA PRO A 337 14.86 -11.35 7.75
C PRO A 337 15.97 -12.07 6.96
N SER A 338 16.54 -13.17 7.48
CA SER A 338 17.63 -13.90 6.82
C SER A 338 17.21 -14.43 5.45
N GLY A 339 18.19 -14.49 4.53
CA GLY A 339 17.92 -14.88 3.15
C GLY A 339 16.90 -13.98 2.45
N ASN A 340 16.86 -12.69 2.79
CA ASN A 340 15.86 -11.72 2.31
C ASN A 340 14.43 -12.19 2.60
N PHE A 341 14.16 -12.55 3.87
CA PHE A 341 12.86 -13.06 4.32
C PHE A 341 12.43 -14.35 3.62
N TYR A 342 13.34 -15.33 3.47
CA TYR A 342 13.10 -16.56 2.72
C TYR A 342 11.85 -17.33 3.19
N ASN A 343 11.70 -17.51 4.51
CA ASN A 343 10.58 -18.24 5.10
C ASN A 343 9.25 -17.52 4.86
N TYR A 344 9.18 -16.22 5.18
CA TYR A 344 8.02 -15.39 4.90
C TYR A 344 7.63 -15.41 3.42
N ARG A 345 8.60 -15.28 2.50
CA ARG A 345 8.31 -15.32 1.06
C ARG A 345 7.74 -16.66 0.62
N THR A 346 8.18 -17.75 1.25
CA THR A 346 7.62 -19.10 1.03
C THR A 346 6.18 -19.18 1.53
N ALA A 347 5.90 -18.66 2.73
CA ALA A 347 4.55 -18.59 3.28
C ALA A 347 3.62 -17.69 2.43
N LEU A 348 4.11 -16.55 1.95
CA LEU A 348 3.37 -15.63 1.07
C LEU A 348 3.03 -16.29 -0.27
N ARG A 349 3.96 -17.03 -0.89
CA ARG A 349 3.68 -17.81 -2.10
C ARG A 349 2.60 -18.86 -1.85
N GLY A 350 2.67 -19.56 -0.71
CA GLY A 350 1.63 -20.50 -0.29
C GLY A 350 0.26 -19.83 -0.16
N ALA A 351 0.17 -18.69 0.53
CA ALA A 351 -1.06 -17.92 0.67
C ALA A 351 -1.62 -17.42 -0.68
N THR A 352 -0.73 -16.96 -1.56
CA THR A 352 -1.08 -16.52 -2.92
C THR A 352 -1.67 -17.66 -3.73
N GLN A 353 -1.06 -18.86 -3.66
CA GLN A 353 -1.58 -20.04 -4.34
C GLN A 353 -2.94 -20.49 -3.79
N ARG A 354 -3.13 -20.46 -2.46
CA ARG A 354 -4.44 -20.71 -1.83
C ARG A 354 -5.49 -19.73 -2.34
N SER A 355 -5.15 -18.44 -2.43
CA SER A 355 -6.08 -17.40 -2.91
C SER A 355 -6.53 -17.64 -4.37
N ARG A 356 -5.60 -18.07 -5.24
CA ARG A 356 -5.90 -18.40 -6.65
C ARG A 356 -6.80 -19.62 -6.82
N THR A 357 -6.72 -20.58 -5.90
CA THR A 357 -7.48 -21.85 -5.93
C THR A 357 -8.60 -21.90 -4.89
N ALA A 358 -8.96 -20.73 -4.33
CA ALA A 358 -9.88 -20.61 -3.22
C ALA A 358 -11.31 -21.02 -3.59
N ASN A 359 -11.92 -21.84 -2.73
CA ASN A 359 -13.33 -22.21 -2.81
C ASN A 359 -14.21 -21.36 -1.87
N SER A 360 -13.58 -20.54 -1.03
CA SER A 360 -14.25 -19.61 -0.10
C SER A 360 -13.59 -18.23 -0.10
N THR A 361 -14.34 -17.19 0.27
CA THR A 361 -13.79 -15.82 0.39
C THR A 361 -12.68 -15.73 1.44
N ARG A 362 -12.72 -16.58 2.47
CA ARG A 362 -11.68 -16.64 3.52
C ARG A 362 -10.33 -17.05 2.97
N GLU A 363 -10.29 -18.01 2.06
CA GLU A 363 -9.03 -18.48 1.46
C GLU A 363 -8.42 -17.46 0.50
N LYS A 364 -9.19 -16.44 0.07
CA LYS A 364 -8.70 -15.37 -0.81
C LYS A 364 -7.83 -14.34 -0.09
N ILE A 365 -7.90 -14.26 1.24
CA ILE A 365 -7.20 -13.24 2.03
C ILE A 365 -5.68 -13.41 1.91
N VAL A 366 -5.01 -12.36 1.43
CA VAL A 366 -3.56 -12.23 1.43
C VAL A 366 -3.25 -10.79 1.80
N ILE A 367 -2.67 -10.59 2.98
CA ILE A 367 -2.21 -9.27 3.45
C ILE A 367 -0.70 -9.40 3.65
N PRO A 368 0.12 -8.92 2.71
CA PRO A 368 1.57 -9.08 2.77
C PRO A 368 2.17 -8.24 3.90
N PHE A 369 3.37 -8.61 4.37
CA PHE A 369 4.18 -7.69 5.17
C PHE A 369 4.56 -6.48 4.30
N PHE A 370 3.86 -5.37 4.56
CA PHE A 370 3.74 -4.31 3.59
C PHE A 370 5.01 -3.49 3.42
N SER A 371 5.76 -3.28 4.50
CA SER A 371 7.05 -2.59 4.43
C SER A 371 8.04 -3.31 3.51
N LEU A 372 8.02 -4.66 3.50
CA LEU A 372 8.86 -5.43 2.58
C LEU A 372 8.35 -5.36 1.13
N LEU A 373 7.03 -5.35 0.92
CA LEU A 373 6.45 -5.13 -0.42
C LEU A 373 6.88 -3.78 -0.99
N ILE A 374 6.76 -2.70 -0.22
CA ILE A 374 7.20 -1.35 -0.64
C ILE A 374 8.70 -1.32 -0.91
N LYS A 375 9.49 -1.94 -0.03
CA LYS A 375 10.95 -2.06 -0.20
C LYS A 375 11.30 -2.79 -1.50
N ASP A 376 10.61 -3.87 -1.83
CA ASP A 376 10.84 -4.63 -3.07
C ASP A 376 10.51 -3.81 -4.32
N ILE A 377 9.38 -3.11 -4.34
CA ILE A 377 8.98 -2.26 -5.49
C ILE A 377 9.95 -1.07 -5.61
N TYR A 378 10.39 -0.49 -4.49
CA TYR A 378 11.41 0.56 -4.49
C TYR A 378 12.74 0.08 -5.09
N PHE A 379 13.27 -1.08 -4.68
CA PHE A 379 14.52 -1.59 -5.24
C PHE A 379 14.40 -1.98 -6.71
N LEU A 380 13.23 -2.42 -7.16
CA LEU A 380 12.95 -2.64 -8.57
C LEU A 380 12.98 -1.32 -9.34
N ASN A 381 12.46 -0.23 -8.75
CA ASN A 381 12.58 1.10 -9.34
C ASN A 381 14.04 1.58 -9.39
N GLU A 382 14.77 1.51 -8.28
CA GLU A 382 16.15 2.02 -8.22
C GLU A 382 17.15 1.16 -9.03
N GLY A 383 16.88 -0.13 -9.19
CA GLY A 383 17.78 -1.07 -9.86
C GLY A 383 17.93 -0.84 -11.36
N CYS A 384 17.07 -0.03 -11.99
CA CYS A 384 17.07 0.21 -13.44
C CYS A 384 16.72 1.67 -13.77
N SER A 385 17.43 2.28 -14.73
CA SER A 385 17.13 3.64 -15.18
C SER A 385 15.76 3.75 -15.86
N ASN A 386 15.04 4.85 -15.58
CA ASN A 386 13.75 5.18 -16.20
C ASN A 386 13.86 5.41 -17.72
N ARG A 387 15.03 5.87 -18.17
CA ARG A 387 15.34 6.07 -19.59
C ARG A 387 16.57 5.26 -19.99
N MET A 388 16.55 4.76 -21.21
CA MET A 388 17.69 4.16 -21.88
C MET A 388 18.66 5.23 -22.38
N GLN A 389 19.86 4.84 -22.82
CA GLN A 389 20.90 5.75 -23.33
C GLN A 389 20.44 6.57 -24.55
N ASN A 390 19.51 6.04 -25.35
CA ASN A 390 18.91 6.73 -26.50
C ASN A 390 17.76 7.68 -26.11
N GLY A 391 17.48 7.88 -24.81
CA GLY A 391 16.41 8.73 -24.30
C GLY A 391 15.02 8.08 -24.24
N HIS A 392 14.87 6.86 -24.77
CA HIS A 392 13.61 6.11 -24.71
C HIS A 392 13.25 5.75 -23.27
N VAL A 393 11.95 5.63 -23.02
CA VAL A 393 11.39 5.09 -21.79
C VAL A 393 11.74 3.60 -21.72
N ASN A 394 12.30 3.16 -20.60
CA ASN A 394 12.60 1.75 -20.34
C ASN A 394 11.32 1.01 -19.90
N PHE A 395 10.58 0.47 -20.87
CA PHE A 395 9.28 -0.14 -20.62
C PHE A 395 9.38 -1.54 -20.00
N GLU A 396 10.47 -2.28 -20.27
CA GLU A 396 10.78 -3.56 -19.63
C GLU A 396 10.83 -3.46 -18.09
N LYS A 397 11.48 -2.41 -17.57
CA LYS A 397 11.46 -2.09 -16.14
C LYS A 397 10.03 -1.93 -15.62
N PHE A 398 9.19 -1.21 -16.37
CA PHE A 398 7.84 -0.90 -15.93
C PHE A 398 6.90 -2.11 -16.00
N TRP A 399 7.13 -3.06 -16.89
CA TRP A 399 6.43 -4.35 -16.86
C TRP A 399 6.64 -5.08 -15.54
N GLU A 400 7.90 -5.19 -15.08
CA GLU A 400 8.21 -5.87 -13.82
C GLU A 400 7.63 -5.14 -12.61
N MET A 401 7.62 -3.80 -12.64
CA MET A 401 7.00 -3.00 -11.59
C MET A 401 5.48 -3.19 -11.55
N ALA A 402 4.84 -3.05 -12.71
CA ALA A 402 3.39 -3.17 -12.87
C ALA A 402 2.89 -4.56 -12.48
N LYS A 403 3.69 -5.62 -12.72
CA LYS A 403 3.38 -6.98 -12.27
C LYS A 403 3.26 -7.07 -10.74
N ARG A 404 4.15 -6.43 -9.98
CA ARG A 404 4.08 -6.42 -8.50
C ARG A 404 2.88 -5.63 -7.99
N VAL A 405 2.63 -4.45 -8.57
CA VAL A 405 1.48 -3.62 -8.19
C VAL A 405 0.18 -4.33 -8.58
N SER A 406 0.10 -4.96 -9.75
CA SER A 406 -1.09 -5.70 -10.20
C SER A 406 -1.46 -6.84 -9.25
N GLU A 407 -0.47 -7.58 -8.74
CA GLU A 407 -0.71 -8.64 -7.77
C GLU A 407 -1.31 -8.09 -6.46
N PHE A 408 -0.78 -6.96 -5.97
CA PHE A 408 -1.38 -6.24 -4.85
C PHE A 408 -2.81 -5.76 -5.14
N MET A 409 -3.07 -5.28 -6.35
CA MET A 409 -4.40 -4.81 -6.76
C MET A 409 -5.45 -5.92 -6.77
N VAL A 410 -5.05 -7.19 -6.88
CA VAL A 410 -5.94 -8.35 -6.71
C VAL A 410 -6.25 -8.55 -5.22
N TRP A 411 -5.23 -8.52 -4.36
CA TRP A 411 -5.39 -8.77 -2.93
C TRP A 411 -6.25 -7.72 -2.22
N LYS A 412 -6.11 -6.43 -2.59
CA LYS A 412 -6.88 -5.34 -1.97
C LYS A 412 -8.40 -5.40 -2.24
N LYS A 413 -8.84 -6.17 -3.24
CA LYS A 413 -10.27 -6.30 -3.62
C LYS A 413 -11.03 -7.32 -2.77
N VAL A 414 -10.34 -8.05 -1.89
CA VAL A 414 -10.97 -9.07 -1.04
C VAL A 414 -11.81 -8.40 0.04
N GLU A 415 -13.11 -8.67 0.03
CA GLU A 415 -14.00 -8.29 1.13
C GLU A 415 -13.74 -9.18 2.34
N CYS A 416 -13.71 -8.58 3.53
CA CYS A 416 -13.48 -9.34 4.76
C CYS A 416 -14.70 -10.24 5.07
N PRO A 417 -14.54 -11.57 5.13
CA PRO A 417 -15.66 -12.51 5.29
C PRO A 417 -16.06 -12.73 6.76
N PHE A 418 -15.34 -12.12 7.70
CA PHE A 418 -15.59 -12.31 9.13
C PHE A 418 -16.67 -11.35 9.63
N GLU A 419 -17.36 -11.71 10.71
CA GLU A 419 -18.31 -10.80 11.35
C GLU A 419 -17.60 -9.60 11.99
N LYS A 420 -18.23 -8.42 11.92
CA LYS A 420 -17.68 -7.19 12.50
C LYS A 420 -18.12 -7.05 13.95
N ASP A 421 -17.16 -7.01 14.86
CA ASP A 421 -17.40 -6.60 16.25
C ASP A 421 -17.02 -5.12 16.43
N ARG A 422 -18.05 -4.26 16.50
CA ARG A 422 -17.86 -2.82 16.64
C ARG A 422 -17.14 -2.41 17.93
N LYS A 423 -17.29 -3.17 19.03
CA LYS A 423 -16.66 -2.83 20.31
C LYS A 423 -15.15 -3.07 20.23
N ILE A 424 -14.75 -4.20 19.66
CA ILE A 424 -13.33 -4.56 19.48
C ILE A 424 -12.68 -3.59 18.48
N LEU A 425 -13.31 -3.34 17.34
CA LEU A 425 -12.80 -2.39 16.34
C LEU A 425 -12.61 -0.99 16.91
N GLN A 426 -13.62 -0.47 17.62
CA GLN A 426 -13.53 0.84 18.26
C GLN A 426 -12.38 0.89 19.28
N TYR A 427 -12.19 -0.17 20.06
CA TYR A 427 -11.09 -0.26 21.01
C TYR A 427 -9.73 -0.24 20.31
N LEU A 428 -9.48 -1.14 19.34
CA LEU A 428 -8.24 -1.21 18.58
C LEU A 428 -7.87 0.14 17.92
N LEU A 429 -8.86 0.81 17.34
CA LEU A 429 -8.66 2.06 16.62
C LEU A 429 -8.43 3.28 17.53
N THR A 430 -8.95 3.27 18.77
CA THR A 430 -8.97 4.49 19.61
C THR A 430 -8.35 4.37 20.99
N VAL A 431 -7.96 3.17 21.44
CA VAL A 431 -7.26 3.00 22.72
C VAL A 431 -5.96 3.83 22.74
N PRO A 432 -5.63 4.53 23.84
CA PRO A 432 -4.36 5.21 23.96
C PRO A 432 -3.19 4.24 23.80
N VAL A 433 -2.16 4.68 23.10
CA VAL A 433 -0.94 3.91 22.88
C VAL A 433 0.22 4.72 23.46
N PHE A 434 1.09 4.07 24.23
CA PHE A 434 2.23 4.71 24.87
C PHE A 434 3.26 5.16 23.83
N SER A 435 3.88 6.32 24.09
CA SER A 435 5.12 6.69 23.39
C SER A 435 6.25 5.76 23.81
N GLU A 436 7.34 5.76 23.04
CA GLU A 436 8.54 4.98 23.38
C GLU A 436 9.02 5.26 24.82
N ASP A 437 9.16 6.52 25.20
CA ASP A 437 9.56 6.93 26.55
C ASP A 437 8.60 6.43 27.64
N THR A 438 7.30 6.47 27.36
CA THR A 438 6.27 6.00 28.30
C THR A 438 6.31 4.48 28.45
N LEU A 439 6.57 3.75 27.36
CA LEU A 439 6.78 2.30 27.40
C LEU A 439 8.00 1.93 28.24
N TYR A 440 9.13 2.62 28.06
CA TYR A 440 10.32 2.38 28.89
C TYR A 440 10.05 2.63 30.36
N LEU A 441 9.36 3.72 30.69
CA LEU A 441 9.01 4.03 32.07
C LEU A 441 8.13 2.92 32.69
N ALA A 442 7.04 2.54 32.02
CA ALA A 442 6.15 1.46 32.47
C ALA A 442 6.87 0.11 32.59
N SER A 443 7.81 -0.17 31.69
CA SER A 443 8.67 -1.36 31.75
C SER A 443 9.57 -1.34 32.99
N TYR A 444 10.23 -0.22 33.31
CA TYR A 444 11.07 -0.11 34.52
C TYR A 444 10.25 -0.18 35.81
N GLU A 445 9.03 0.35 35.81
CA GLU A 445 8.09 0.22 36.93
C GLU A 445 7.64 -1.24 37.12
N SER A 446 7.49 -1.99 36.02
CA SER A 446 7.13 -3.40 36.03
C SER A 446 8.28 -4.32 36.47
N GLU A 447 9.49 -4.06 35.99
CA GLU A 447 10.73 -4.77 36.31
C GLU A 447 11.89 -3.76 36.33
N GLY A 448 12.43 -3.48 37.53
CA GLY A 448 13.45 -2.44 37.74
C GLY A 448 14.71 -2.59 36.86
N PRO A 449 15.52 -1.52 36.73
CA PRO A 449 16.71 -1.52 35.90
C PRO A 449 17.75 -2.55 36.37
N GLU A 450 18.37 -3.27 35.44
CA GLU A 450 19.32 -4.35 35.73
C GLU A 450 20.79 -3.89 35.73
N ASN A 451 21.10 -2.78 35.07
CA ASN A 451 22.46 -2.24 34.94
C ASN A 451 22.51 -0.72 35.09
N HIS A 452 23.72 -0.16 35.15
CA HIS A 452 23.94 1.28 35.34
C HIS A 452 23.33 2.13 34.22
N MET A 453 23.46 1.70 32.96
CA MET A 453 22.88 2.43 31.81
C MET A 453 21.35 2.51 31.89
N GLU A 454 20.69 1.40 32.22
CA GLU A 454 19.24 1.37 32.43
C GLU A 454 18.82 2.26 33.60
N LYS A 455 19.60 2.24 34.70
CA LYS A 455 19.33 3.07 35.88
C LYS A 455 19.40 4.56 35.55
N ASP A 456 20.37 4.97 34.72
CA ASP A 456 20.51 6.36 34.31
C ASP A 456 19.42 6.78 33.31
N ARG A 457 19.08 5.91 32.35
CA ARG A 457 17.94 6.14 31.45
C ARG A 457 16.62 6.25 32.21
N TRP A 458 16.38 5.37 33.19
CA TRP A 458 15.19 5.42 34.04
C TRP A 458 15.10 6.73 34.83
N LYS A 459 16.21 7.18 35.44
CA LYS A 459 16.26 8.48 36.14
C LYS A 459 15.97 9.65 35.20
N SER A 460 16.57 9.64 34.01
CA SER A 460 16.35 10.66 32.98
C SER A 460 14.87 10.71 32.56
N LEU A 461 14.28 9.56 32.20
CA LEU A 461 12.87 9.46 31.83
C LEU A 461 11.94 9.92 32.94
N ARG A 462 12.22 9.50 34.19
CA ARG A 462 11.44 9.90 35.35
C ARG A 462 11.52 11.41 35.57
N SER A 463 12.71 12.00 35.42
CA SER A 463 12.88 13.45 35.48
C SER A 463 12.08 14.14 34.37
N THR A 464 12.23 13.74 33.11
CA THR A 464 11.59 14.41 31.97
C THR A 464 10.06 14.27 31.96
N LEU A 465 9.52 13.11 32.33
CA LEU A 465 8.09 12.82 32.26
C LEU A 465 7.34 13.25 33.53
N LEU A 466 7.95 13.17 34.72
CA LEU A 466 7.28 13.52 35.97
C LEU A 466 7.53 14.97 36.44
N SER A 467 8.53 15.68 35.89
CA SER A 467 8.74 17.11 36.18
C SER A 467 7.87 18.06 35.34
N ARG A 468 7.08 17.52 34.40
CA ARG A 468 6.13 18.26 33.56
C ARG A 468 4.70 18.26 34.12
N VAL A 469 4.53 17.86 35.37
CA VAL A 469 3.32 17.96 36.18
C VAL A 469 3.64 18.89 37.35
#